data_AF-A0A941DWK4-F1
#
_entry.id   AF-A0A941DWK4-F1
#
_cell.length_a   1.000
_cell.length_b   1.000
_cell.length_c   1.000
_cell.angle_alpha   90.00
_cell.angle_beta   90.00
_cell.angle_gamma   90.00
#
_symmetry.space_group_name_H-M   'P 1'
#
loop_
_entity.id
_entity.type
_entity.pdbx_description
1 polymer ?
#
loop_
_entity_poly.entity_id
_entity_poly.type
_entity_poly.pdbx_seq_one_letter_code
_entity_poly.pdbx_strand_id
1 'polypeptide(L)'
;MKNNRLKKFIFLGSFLGIIGLLLIFFSNSMGMAFGDGWLVKSDYADSSIYNFQVKANTNKFLVIGGILFGIGLTTVLLSYYKELHNKE
;
A
#
# COMPACT_ATOMS: atom_id res chain seq x y z
N MET A 1 22.45 -15.34 16.30
CA MET A 1 21.05 -14.88 16.54
C MET A 1 20.67 -13.56 15.83
N LYS A 2 21.53 -12.52 15.78
CA LYS A 2 21.24 -11.20 15.17
C LYS A 2 20.85 -11.27 13.68
N ASN A 3 21.50 -12.13 12.90
CA ASN A 3 21.23 -12.29 11.45
C ASN A 3 19.82 -12.84 11.14
N ASN A 4 19.27 -13.74 11.96
CA ASN A 4 17.91 -14.24 11.75
C ASN A 4 16.84 -13.17 12.01
N ARG A 5 17.08 -12.27 12.97
CA ARG A 5 16.16 -11.15 13.22
C ARG A 5 16.21 -10.14 12.06
N LEU A 6 17.41 -9.79 11.58
CA LEU A 6 17.57 -8.89 10.42
C LEU A 6 16.91 -9.47 9.15
N LYS A 7 17.12 -10.75 8.86
CA LYS A 7 16.44 -11.42 7.72
C LYS A 7 14.92 -11.36 7.82
N LYS A 8 14.35 -11.56 9.02
CA LYS A 8 12.90 -11.41 9.25
C LYS A 8 12.42 -9.97 9.02
N PHE A 9 13.18 -8.97 9.45
CA PHE A 9 12.86 -7.57 9.19
C PHE A 9 12.90 -7.21 7.71
N ILE A 10 13.91 -7.70 6.97
CA ILE A 10 13.99 -7.52 5.51
C ILE A 10 12.78 -8.18 4.83
N PHE A 11 12.46 -9.42 5.21
CA PHE A 11 11.30 -10.12 4.67
C PHE A 11 9.99 -9.36 4.91
N LEU A 12 9.76 -8.89 6.14
CA LEU A 12 8.60 -8.07 6.48
C LEU A 12 8.59 -6.76 5.68
N GLY A 13 9.71 -6.03 5.62
CA GLY A 13 9.83 -4.79 4.86
C GLY A 13 9.52 -4.97 3.38
N SER A 14 10.11 -6.00 2.75
CA SER A 14 9.83 -6.35 1.35
C SER A 14 8.37 -6.75 1.14
N PHE A 15 7.79 -7.52 2.06
CA PHE A 15 6.39 -7.93 1.99
C PHE A 15 5.43 -6.72 2.08
N LEU A 16 5.66 -5.81 3.03
CA LEU A 16 4.91 -4.55 3.12
C LEU A 16 5.10 -3.68 1.86
N GLY A 17 6.32 -3.64 1.32
CA GLY A 17 6.62 -2.92 0.10
C GLY A 17 5.83 -3.43 -1.11
N ILE A 18 5.77 -4.76 -1.27
CA ILE A 18 4.99 -5.41 -2.34
C ILE A 18 3.50 -5.13 -2.18
N ILE A 19 2.96 -5.25 -0.95
CA ILE A 19 1.55 -4.92 -0.69
C ILE A 19 1.27 -3.45 -1.01
N GLY A 20 2.16 -2.55 -0.59
CA GLY A 20 2.05 -1.12 -0.89
C GLY A 20 2.02 -0.83 -2.39
N LEU A 21 2.91 -1.48 -3.16
CA LEU A 21 2.92 -1.40 -4.63
C LEU A 21 1.61 -1.91 -5.23
N LEU A 22 1.13 -3.08 -4.81
CA LEU A 22 -0.14 -3.60 -5.31
C LEU A 22 -1.29 -2.63 -5.03
N LEU A 23 -1.37 -2.04 -3.84
CA LEU A 23 -2.39 -1.04 -3.52
C LEU A 23 -2.30 0.21 -4.41
N ILE A 24 -1.09 0.69 -4.73
CA ILE A 24 -0.88 1.83 -5.63
C ILE A 24 -1.36 1.47 -7.05
N PHE A 25 -0.86 0.37 -7.62
CA PHE A 25 -1.15 -0.04 -8.99
C PHE A 25 -2.62 -0.41 -9.21
N PHE A 26 -3.24 -1.05 -8.24
CA PHE A 26 -4.64 -1.48 -8.30
C PHE A 26 -5.61 -0.49 -7.63
N SER A 27 -5.14 0.68 -7.18
CA SER A 27 -5.96 1.70 -6.48
C SER A 27 -7.20 2.12 -7.27
N ASN A 28 -7.09 2.24 -8.60
CA ASN A 28 -8.22 2.59 -9.45
C ASN A 28 -9.27 1.48 -9.48
N SER A 29 -8.85 0.23 -9.68
CA SER A 29 -9.74 -0.94 -9.68
C SER A 29 -10.44 -1.13 -8.34
N MET A 30 -9.69 -0.98 -7.24
CA MET A 30 -10.25 -1.02 -5.89
C MET A 30 -11.21 0.15 -5.63
N GLY A 31 -10.87 1.36 -6.08
CA GLY A 31 -11.75 2.53 -5.97
C GLY A 31 -13.08 2.33 -6.70
N MET A 32 -13.05 1.78 -7.92
CA MET A 32 -14.26 1.41 -8.67
C MET A 32 -15.06 0.33 -7.96
N ALA A 33 -14.43 -0.77 -7.53
CA ALA A 33 -15.13 -1.85 -6.82
C ALA A 33 -15.85 -1.37 -5.55
N PHE A 34 -15.22 -0.46 -4.79
CA PHE A 34 -15.85 0.15 -3.62
C PHE A 34 -16.93 1.18 -3.98
N GLY A 35 -16.76 1.89 -5.09
CA GLY A 35 -17.80 2.77 -5.64
C GLY A 35 -19.03 1.99 -6.08
N ASP A 36 -18.85 0.85 -6.77
CA ASP A 36 -19.93 -0.03 -7.21
C ASP A 36 -20.66 -0.66 -6.03
N GLY A 37 -19.91 -1.15 -5.04
CA GLY A 37 -20.49 -1.69 -3.81
C GLY A 37 -21.26 -0.64 -2.99
N TRP A 38 -20.87 0.63 -3.09
CA TRP A 38 -21.62 1.75 -2.52
C TRP A 38 -22.87 2.09 -3.36
N LEU A 39 -22.77 2.04 -4.69
CA LEU A 39 -23.88 2.31 -5.61
C LEU A 39 -25.00 1.29 -5.47
N VAL A 40 -24.69 -0.01 -5.34
CA VAL A 40 -25.69 -1.07 -5.12
C VAL A 40 -26.51 -0.86 -3.84
N LYS A 41 -25.93 -0.17 -2.85
CA LYS A 41 -26.62 0.17 -1.59
C LYS A 41 -27.36 1.51 -1.66
N SER A 42 -27.18 2.26 -2.73
CA SER A 42 -27.77 3.57 -2.93
C SER A 42 -28.94 3.43 -3.91
N ASP A 43 -30.15 3.76 -3.46
CA ASP A 43 -31.38 3.59 -4.24
C ASP A 43 -31.39 4.46 -5.51
N TYR A 44 -30.81 5.66 -5.42
CA TYR A 44 -30.51 6.56 -6.53
C TYR A 44 -29.24 7.36 -6.21
N ALA A 45 -28.26 7.35 -7.12
CA ALA A 45 -27.08 8.21 -7.04
C ALA A 45 -26.86 8.90 -8.38
N ASP A 46 -26.72 10.22 -8.35
CA ASP A 46 -26.24 10.96 -9.51
C ASP A 46 -24.78 10.56 -9.82
N SER A 47 -24.45 10.58 -11.11
CA SER A 47 -23.11 10.33 -11.66
C SER A 47 -22.01 11.13 -10.96
N SER A 48 -22.32 12.36 -10.54
CA SER A 48 -21.38 13.22 -9.81
C SER A 48 -20.99 12.64 -8.45
N ILE A 49 -21.95 12.08 -7.71
CA ILE A 49 -21.74 11.50 -6.38
C ILE A 49 -21.00 10.17 -6.50
N TYR A 50 -21.37 9.34 -7.48
CA TYR A 50 -20.65 8.09 -7.76
C TYR A 50 -19.17 8.36 -8.10
N ASN A 51 -18.90 9.29 -9.02
CA ASN A 51 -17.52 9.66 -9.39
C ASN A 51 -16.71 10.20 -8.21
N PHE A 52 -17.35 10.98 -7.33
CA PHE A 52 -16.72 11.44 -6.10
C PHE A 52 -16.35 10.27 -5.18
N GLN A 53 -17.23 9.29 -5.00
CA GLN A 53 -16.98 8.12 -4.15
C GLN A 53 -15.87 7.22 -4.71
N VAL A 54 -15.88 6.95 -6.02
CA VAL A 54 -14.79 6.21 -6.68
C VAL A 54 -13.46 6.91 -6.47
N LYS A 55 -13.38 8.21 -6.77
CA LYS A 55 -12.15 9.00 -6.63
C LYS A 55 -11.67 9.07 -5.18
N ALA A 56 -12.59 9.24 -4.23
CA ALA A 56 -12.27 9.25 -2.81
C ALA A 56 -11.67 7.91 -2.36
N ASN A 57 -12.23 6.78 -2.79
CA ASN A 57 -11.70 5.46 -2.46
C ASN A 57 -10.37 5.18 -3.18
N THR A 58 -10.23 5.53 -4.46
CA THR A 58 -8.95 5.45 -5.18
C THR A 58 -7.85 6.21 -4.45
N ASN A 59 -8.11 7.45 -4.03
CA ASN A 59 -7.14 8.25 -3.30
C ASN A 59 -6.77 7.63 -1.94
N LYS A 60 -7.72 7.05 -1.21
CA LYS A 60 -7.42 6.33 0.04
C LYS A 60 -6.46 5.17 -0.21
N PHE A 61 -6.73 4.34 -1.21
CA PHE A 61 -5.85 3.21 -1.55
C PHE A 61 -4.46 3.67 -2.01
N LEU A 62 -4.40 4.75 -2.79
CA LEU A 62 -3.14 5.35 -3.23
C LEU A 62 -2.30 5.85 -2.04
N VAL A 63 -2.91 6.56 -1.09
CA VAL A 63 -2.23 7.08 0.10
C VAL A 63 -1.76 5.94 1.01
N ILE A 64 -2.63 4.96 1.30
CA ILE A 64 -2.28 3.80 2.13
C ILE A 64 -1.16 2.99 1.47
N GLY A 65 -1.27 2.74 0.16
CA GLY A 65 -0.26 2.04 -0.62
C GLY A 65 1.08 2.78 -0.60
N GLY A 66 1.06 4.10 -0.75
CA GLY A 66 2.24 4.97 -0.64
C GLY A 66 2.94 4.87 0.71
N ILE A 67 2.19 4.94 1.81
CA ILE A 67 2.73 4.80 3.18
C ILE A 67 3.36 3.41 3.37
N LEU A 68 2.65 2.35 2.99
CA LEU A 68 3.15 0.97 3.12
C LEU A 68 4.40 0.73 2.27
N PHE A 69 4.40 1.24 1.03
CA PHE A 69 5.56 1.15 0.15
C PHE A 69 6.75 1.93 0.72
N GLY A 70 6.53 3.15 1.21
CA GLY A 70 7.56 3.98 1.82
C GLY A 70 8.19 3.32 3.07
N ILE A 71 7.37 2.74 3.95
CA ILE A 71 7.86 2.00 5.12
C ILE A 71 8.64 0.76 4.68
N GLY A 72 8.13 -0.01 3.72
CA GLY A 72 8.79 -1.20 3.20
C GLY A 72 10.16 -0.88 2.61
N LEU A 73 10.23 0.15 1.76
CA LEU A 73 11.46 0.61 1.11
C LEU A 73 12.47 1.14 2.13
N THR A 74 12.02 1.96 3.08
CA THR A 74 12.88 2.48 4.17
C THR A 74 13.46 1.34 5.01
N THR A 75 12.65 0.34 5.33
CA THR A 75 13.09 -0.82 6.13
C THR A 75 14.17 -1.63 5.42
N VAL A 76 14.02 -1.85 4.12
CA VAL A 76 15.02 -2.55 3.29
C VAL A 76 16.31 -1.74 3.22
N LEU A 77 16.23 -0.43 2.96
CA LEU A 77 17.40 0.46 2.90
C LEU A 77 18.18 0.52 4.22
N LEU A 78 17.48 0.70 5.34
CA LEU A 78 18.11 0.72 6.67
C LEU A 78 18.76 -0.62 7.02
N SER A 79 18.10 -1.73 6.65
CA SER A 79 18.65 -3.07 6.87
C SER A 79 19.91 -3.30 6.04
N TYR A 80 19.89 -2.88 4.77
CA TYR A 80 21.05 -2.96 3.88
C TYR A 80 22.23 -2.11 4.38
N TYR A 81 21.97 -0.86 4.77
CA TYR A 81 22.99 0.03 5.35
C TYR A 81 23.63 -0.58 6.60
N LYS A 82 22.80 -1.13 7.49
CA LYS A 82 23.27 -1.79 8.71
C LYS A 82 24.06 -3.07 8.44
N GLU A 83 23.75 -3.80 7.37
CA GLU A 83 24.55 -4.97 6.98
C GLU A 83 25.90 -4.57 6.40
N LEU A 84 25.95 -3.50 5.59
CA LEU A 84 27.19 -2.97 5.02
C LEU A 84 28.15 -2.51 6.11
N HIS A 85 27.68 -1.71 7.07
CA HIS A 85 28.53 -1.17 8.13
C HIS A 85 28.92 -2.18 9.23
N ASN A 86 28.20 -3.31 9.38
CA ASN A 86 28.65 -4.39 10.29
C ASN A 86 29.67 -5.34 9.64
N LYS A 87 29.96 -5.18 8.34
CA LYS A 87 30.97 -5.97 7.61
C LYS A 87 32.34 -5.29 7.56
N GLU A 88 32.40 -4.00 7.91
CA GLU A 88 33.63 -3.26 8.24
C GLU A 88 34.00 -3.50 9.71
#